data_AF-A0A7X1ZQH0-F1
#
_entry.id   AF-A0A7X1ZQH0-F1
#
_cell.length_a   1.000
_cell.length_b   1.000
_cell.length_c   1.000
_cell.angle_alpha   90.00
_cell.angle_beta   90.00
_cell.angle_gamma   90.00
#
_symmetry.space_group_name_H-M   'P 1'
#
loop_
_entity.id
_entity.type
_entity.pdbx_description
1 polymer ?
#
loop_
_entity_poly.entity_id
_entity_poly.type
_entity_poly.pdbx_seq_one_letter_code
_entity_poly.pdbx_strand_id
1 'polypeptide(L)'
;MMSWDGWRSPSFWALPPSSLTLGRKLVHKVAVWINRSRLPKPGSILTFIVLLGGLCAVISQMIGIHAALGFFFAGVMAGDSHAISERSRQTISQMVYAVFVPLFFVSIGLRLDFVAYFDWLPVLSITAVAMGGKLFGAWVGARASAIPRRDSFAIGMVFIPGGAMEILIGVLALEFGLINLVVFEAIVVAAVVSSILVGPLLTLSLQLRRAFNALKYLFSDAVVFNLAGDTPLEAIGELCGSISDHEGMPSAAQSCAAVRLREEVMGTGIEHGIAIPHARMPELSQPVFTFGHSRKGIEWNTSDGLPVKLVFLILTPDPDKDDLQVKILASIARVLEDEKIRKGMLQAKNREQMLEVFTAALRRDRMMRARR
;
A
#
# COMPACT_ATOMS: atom_id res chain seq x y z
N MET A 1 32.48 -2.06 31.63
CA MET A 1 32.39 -0.75 30.95
C MET A 1 33.00 -0.87 29.56
N MET A 2 32.20 -1.12 28.52
CA MET A 2 32.63 -0.89 27.14
C MET A 2 32.34 0.59 26.84
N SER A 3 33.36 1.39 26.55
CA SER A 3 33.16 2.78 26.16
C SER A 3 32.43 2.83 24.81
N TRP A 4 31.35 3.61 24.75
CA TRP A 4 30.49 3.74 23.57
C TRP A 4 31.11 4.70 22.54
N ASP A 5 32.34 4.41 22.11
CA ASP A 5 33.11 5.23 21.15
C ASP A 5 33.00 4.72 19.70
N GLY A 6 32.22 3.66 19.46
CA GLY A 6 32.10 3.01 18.14
C GLY A 6 31.60 3.93 17.03
N TRP A 7 30.78 4.93 17.32
CA TRP A 7 30.27 5.91 16.35
C TRP A 7 31.36 6.80 15.75
N ARG A 8 32.53 6.90 16.40
CA ARG A 8 33.71 7.64 15.91
C ARG A 8 34.57 6.82 14.96
N SER A 9 34.33 5.51 14.84
CA SER A 9 35.10 4.66 13.95
C SER A 9 34.67 4.85 12.48
N PRO A 10 35.60 4.95 11.52
CA PRO A 10 35.27 5.01 10.10
C PRO A 10 34.43 3.80 9.62
N SER A 11 34.60 2.64 10.27
CA SER A 11 33.81 1.43 10.02
C SER A 11 32.32 1.59 10.30
N PHE A 12 31.95 2.41 11.29
CA PHE A 12 30.55 2.71 11.60
C PHE A 12 29.85 3.42 10.43
N TRP A 13 30.50 4.41 9.82
CA TRP A 13 29.95 5.19 8.70
C TRP A 13 30.05 4.47 7.35
N ALA A 14 30.96 3.50 7.21
CA ALA A 14 31.14 2.74 5.98
C ALA A 14 30.09 1.63 5.76
N LEU A 15 29.42 1.16 6.82
CA LEU A 15 28.47 0.03 6.75
C LEU A 15 27.14 0.34 6.06
N PRO A 16 26.45 1.46 6.35
CA PRO A 16 25.19 1.75 5.67
C PRO A 16 25.38 1.92 4.14
N PRO A 17 26.38 2.65 3.63
CA PRO A 17 26.58 2.77 2.18
C PRO A 17 27.00 1.45 1.51
N SER A 18 27.87 0.66 2.14
CA SER A 18 28.37 -0.60 1.57
C SER A 18 27.32 -1.71 1.57
N SER A 19 26.50 -1.82 2.61
CA SER A 19 25.37 -2.75 2.65
C SER A 19 24.30 -2.39 1.61
N LEU A 20 23.98 -1.09 1.45
CA LEU A 20 22.97 -0.63 0.51
C LEU A 20 23.42 -0.67 -0.96
N THR A 21 24.73 -0.74 -1.24
CA THR A 21 25.26 -0.78 -2.62
C THR A 21 25.82 -2.15 -3.00
N LEU A 22 26.86 -2.63 -2.31
CA LEU A 22 27.49 -3.94 -2.55
C LEU A 22 26.64 -5.07 -1.99
N GLY A 23 26.10 -4.90 -0.77
CA GLY A 23 25.28 -5.90 -0.11
C GLY A 23 24.06 -6.28 -0.94
N ARG A 24 23.31 -5.30 -1.47
CA ARG A 24 22.19 -5.52 -2.39
C ARG A 24 22.59 -6.37 -3.61
N LYS A 25 23.68 -6.02 -4.29
CA LYS A 25 24.15 -6.75 -5.49
C LYS A 25 24.54 -8.19 -5.15
N LEU A 26 25.19 -8.39 -4.01
CA LEU A 26 25.57 -9.72 -3.54
C LEU A 26 24.34 -10.57 -3.22
N VAL A 27 23.41 -10.03 -2.44
CA VAL A 27 22.16 -10.69 -2.05
C VAL A 27 21.35 -11.07 -3.30
N HIS A 28 21.27 -10.19 -4.29
CA HIS A 28 20.62 -10.51 -5.56
C HIS A 28 21.30 -11.68 -6.30
N LYS A 29 22.64 -11.64 -6.45
CA LYS A 29 23.40 -12.73 -7.10
C LYS A 29 23.19 -14.07 -6.40
N VAL A 30 23.26 -14.09 -5.07
CA VAL A 30 23.06 -15.32 -4.27
C VAL A 30 21.62 -15.80 -4.40
N ALA A 31 20.62 -14.91 -4.33
CA ALA A 31 19.22 -15.28 -4.51
C ALA A 31 18.93 -15.85 -5.92
N VAL A 32 19.53 -15.29 -6.97
CA VAL A 32 19.44 -15.84 -8.34
C VAL A 32 20.09 -17.22 -8.40
N TRP A 33 21.26 -17.40 -7.77
CA TRP A 33 21.94 -18.69 -7.72
C TRP A 33 21.12 -19.76 -6.99
N ILE A 34 20.54 -19.42 -5.82
CA ILE A 34 19.62 -20.31 -5.08
C ILE A 34 18.42 -20.67 -5.97
N ASN A 35 17.88 -19.69 -6.69
CA ASN A 35 16.74 -19.92 -7.58
C ASN A 35 17.04 -20.82 -8.77
N ARG A 36 18.28 -20.79 -9.29
CA ARG A 36 18.74 -21.67 -10.37
C ARG A 36 19.13 -23.05 -9.86
N SER A 37 19.34 -23.21 -8.56
CA SER A 37 19.64 -24.48 -7.94
C SER A 37 18.38 -25.33 -7.77
N ARG A 38 18.51 -26.66 -7.77
CA ARG A 38 17.41 -27.62 -7.54
C ARG A 38 16.99 -27.72 -6.06
N LEU A 39 17.15 -26.63 -5.28
CA LEU A 39 16.82 -26.62 -3.86
C LEU A 39 15.31 -26.45 -3.65
N PRO A 40 14.75 -27.00 -2.55
CA PRO A 40 13.35 -26.81 -2.19
C PRO A 40 13.01 -25.32 -2.01
N LYS A 41 11.93 -24.86 -2.63
CA LYS A 41 11.38 -23.50 -2.50
C LYS A 41 10.00 -23.56 -1.83
N PRO A 42 9.65 -22.62 -0.94
CA PRO A 42 10.40 -21.40 -0.58
C PRO A 42 11.51 -21.57 0.48
N GLY A 43 11.69 -22.78 1.03
CA GLY A 43 12.58 -23.01 2.20
C GLY A 43 14.03 -22.57 2.02
N SER A 44 14.65 -22.77 0.86
CA SER A 44 16.05 -22.34 0.62
C SER A 44 16.24 -20.82 0.70
N ILE A 45 15.30 -20.05 0.15
CA ILE A 45 15.31 -18.58 0.22
C ILE A 45 15.08 -18.11 1.65
N LEU A 46 14.19 -18.78 2.38
CA LEU A 46 13.92 -18.51 3.79
C LEU A 46 15.20 -18.68 4.63
N THR A 47 15.86 -19.83 4.51
CA THR A 47 17.10 -20.12 5.23
C THR A 47 18.18 -19.08 4.92
N PHE A 48 18.34 -18.70 3.64
CA PHE A 48 19.30 -17.67 3.26
C PHE A 48 19.01 -16.32 3.92
N ILE A 49 17.74 -15.87 3.94
CA ILE A 49 17.37 -14.59 4.55
C ILE A 49 17.59 -14.60 6.06
N VAL A 50 17.28 -15.71 6.75
CA VAL A 50 17.53 -15.86 8.19
C VAL A 50 19.03 -15.81 8.50
N LEU A 51 19.85 -16.53 7.72
CA LEU A 51 21.31 -16.51 7.89
C LEU A 51 21.90 -15.13 7.60
N LEU A 52 21.42 -14.44 6.56
CA LEU A 52 21.80 -13.07 6.26
C LEU A 52 21.46 -12.13 7.42
N GLY A 53 20.24 -12.25 7.97
CA GLY A 53 19.80 -11.49 9.12
C GLY A 53 20.69 -11.72 10.34
N GLY A 54 20.98 -12.97 10.67
CA GLY A 54 21.89 -13.33 11.77
C GLY A 54 23.31 -12.79 11.56
N LEU A 55 23.86 -12.89 10.35
CA LEU A 55 25.17 -12.34 10.02
C LEU A 55 25.21 -10.82 10.21
N CYS A 56 24.22 -10.10 9.68
CA CYS A 56 24.14 -8.65 9.83
C CYS A 56 23.92 -8.24 11.30
N ALA A 57 23.17 -9.02 12.08
CA ALA A 57 22.96 -8.79 13.50
C ALA A 57 24.26 -8.92 14.30
N VAL A 58 25.05 -9.97 14.04
CA VAL A 58 26.37 -10.17 14.66
C VAL A 58 27.31 -9.02 14.30
N ILE A 59 27.38 -8.62 13.03
CA ILE A 59 28.20 -7.48 12.59
C ILE A 59 27.77 -6.20 13.30
N SER A 60 26.46 -5.93 13.39
CA SER A 60 25.91 -4.76 14.09
C SER A 60 26.36 -4.73 15.56
N GLN A 61 26.27 -5.88 16.24
CA GLN A 61 26.65 -6.01 17.64
C GLN A 61 28.16 -5.88 17.87
N MET A 62 29.00 -6.39 16.97
CA MET A 62 30.46 -6.23 17.04
C MET A 62 30.89 -4.75 16.98
N ILE A 63 30.06 -3.89 16.41
CA ILE A 63 30.35 -2.46 16.22
C ILE A 63 29.73 -1.61 17.34
N GLY A 64 29.14 -2.28 18.33
CA GLY A 64 28.51 -1.65 19.48
C GLY A 64 27.09 -1.13 19.20
N ILE A 65 26.46 -1.57 18.10
CA ILE A 65 25.09 -1.21 17.75
C ILE A 65 24.16 -2.37 18.06
N HIS A 66 22.89 -2.06 18.35
CA HIS A 66 21.90 -3.08 18.64
C HIS A 66 21.64 -4.04 17.47
N ALA A 67 21.47 -5.33 17.75
CA ALA A 67 21.32 -6.40 16.75
C ALA A 67 20.12 -6.20 15.80
N ALA A 68 19.05 -5.55 16.28
CA ALA A 68 17.85 -5.24 15.48
C ALA A 68 18.18 -4.42 14.21
N LEU A 69 19.16 -3.51 14.29
CA LEU A 69 19.58 -2.72 13.13
C LEU A 69 20.22 -3.60 12.04
N GLY A 70 20.95 -4.64 12.44
CA GLY A 70 21.51 -5.63 11.51
C GLY A 70 20.43 -6.38 10.74
N PHE A 71 19.38 -6.86 11.43
CA PHE A 71 18.22 -7.48 10.78
C PHE A 71 17.46 -6.51 9.87
N PHE A 72 17.35 -5.23 10.26
CA PHE A 72 16.77 -4.20 9.41
C PHE A 72 17.53 -4.06 8.07
N PHE A 73 18.87 -3.92 8.12
CA PHE A 73 19.67 -3.84 6.90
C PHE A 73 19.58 -5.10 6.04
N ALA A 74 19.58 -6.29 6.66
CA ALA A 74 19.35 -7.55 5.94
C ALA A 74 18.01 -7.55 5.21
N GLY A 75 16.95 -7.06 5.87
CA GLY A 75 15.63 -6.88 5.28
C GLY A 75 15.63 -5.92 4.10
N VAL A 76 16.30 -4.77 4.21
CA VAL A 76 16.42 -3.79 3.11
C VAL A 76 17.16 -4.40 1.91
N MET A 77 18.30 -5.07 2.15
CA MET A 77 19.08 -5.73 1.07
C MET A 77 18.29 -6.84 0.36
N ALA A 78 17.52 -7.64 1.11
CA ALA A 78 16.68 -8.71 0.58
C ALA A 78 15.41 -8.17 -0.12
N GLY A 79 14.79 -7.13 0.44
CA GLY A 79 13.59 -6.49 -0.07
C GLY A 79 13.77 -5.87 -1.45
N ASP A 80 14.98 -5.47 -1.81
CA ASP A 80 15.28 -4.78 -3.07
C ASP A 80 15.69 -5.73 -4.22
N SER A 81 15.60 -7.06 -3.99
CA SER A 81 15.94 -8.09 -4.95
C SER A 81 14.70 -8.71 -5.60
N HIS A 82 14.54 -8.56 -6.91
CA HIS A 82 13.47 -9.21 -7.69
C HIS A 82 13.55 -10.74 -7.71
N ALA A 83 14.68 -11.33 -7.31
CA ALA A 83 14.84 -12.77 -7.22
C ALA A 83 14.09 -13.36 -6.00
N ILE A 84 13.72 -12.55 -5.01
CA ILE A 84 12.91 -12.99 -3.87
C ILE A 84 11.45 -12.77 -4.23
N SER A 85 10.73 -13.86 -4.47
CA SER A 85 9.32 -13.80 -4.87
C SER A 85 8.43 -13.32 -3.74
N GLU A 86 7.28 -12.73 -4.10
CA GLU A 86 6.29 -12.26 -3.12
C GLU A 86 5.76 -13.40 -2.25
N ARG A 87 5.59 -14.60 -2.82
CA ARG A 87 5.27 -15.82 -2.05
C ARG A 87 6.30 -16.10 -0.94
N SER A 88 7.60 -15.92 -1.22
CA SER A 88 8.65 -16.15 -0.23
C SER A 88 8.59 -15.10 0.88
N ARG A 89 8.31 -13.84 0.54
CA ARG A 89 8.09 -12.75 1.52
C ARG A 89 6.90 -13.01 2.41
N GLN A 90 5.77 -13.41 1.83
CA GLN A 90 4.57 -13.79 2.57
C GLN A 90 4.84 -14.96 3.51
N THR A 91 5.59 -15.97 3.06
CA THR A 91 5.97 -17.12 3.90
C THR A 91 6.81 -16.69 5.10
N ILE A 92 7.80 -15.80 4.91
CA ILE A 92 8.60 -15.21 6.00
C ILE A 92 7.69 -14.47 6.97
N SER A 93 6.86 -13.58 6.45
CA SER A 93 5.95 -12.75 7.24
C SER A 93 5.03 -13.62 8.09
N GLN A 94 4.37 -14.61 7.48
CA GLN A 94 3.49 -15.56 8.16
C GLN A 94 4.23 -16.33 9.26
N MET A 95 5.44 -16.82 9.01
CA MET A 95 6.25 -17.50 10.02
C MET A 95 6.57 -16.57 11.21
N VAL A 96 6.99 -15.33 10.92
CA VAL A 96 7.30 -14.33 11.95
C VAL A 96 6.07 -14.01 12.79
N TYR A 97 4.93 -13.75 12.16
CA TYR A 97 3.67 -13.44 12.86
C TYR A 97 3.06 -14.65 13.59
N ALA A 98 3.24 -15.86 13.09
CA ALA A 98 2.68 -17.05 13.72
C ALA A 98 3.49 -17.52 14.94
N VAL A 99 4.83 -17.37 14.90
CA VAL A 99 5.72 -17.93 15.92
C VAL A 99 6.36 -16.83 16.75
N PHE A 100 7.11 -15.92 16.13
CA PHE A 100 7.99 -14.99 16.85
C PHE A 100 7.23 -13.83 17.51
N VAL A 101 6.19 -13.29 16.85
CA VAL A 101 5.41 -12.18 17.41
C VAL A 101 4.66 -12.59 18.68
N PRO A 102 3.91 -13.71 18.72
CA PRO A 102 3.27 -14.18 19.96
C PRO A 102 4.29 -14.48 21.06
N LEU A 103 5.40 -15.16 20.75
CA LEU A 103 6.45 -15.45 21.72
C LEU A 103 7.08 -14.17 22.30
N PHE A 104 7.33 -13.16 21.46
CA PHE A 104 7.83 -11.86 21.90
C PHE A 104 6.87 -11.20 22.91
N PHE A 105 5.59 -11.10 22.57
CA PHE A 105 4.60 -10.46 23.45
C PHE A 105 4.31 -11.29 24.72
N VAL A 106 4.33 -12.62 24.66
CA VAL A 106 4.21 -13.47 25.86
C VAL A 106 5.43 -13.30 26.77
N SER A 107 6.64 -13.29 26.22
CA SER A 107 7.88 -13.08 27.00
C SER A 107 7.89 -11.73 27.72
N ILE A 108 7.38 -10.68 27.06
CA ILE A 108 7.18 -9.37 27.68
C ILE A 108 6.09 -9.44 28.73
N GLY A 109 4.92 -9.99 28.41
CA GLY A 109 3.76 -10.04 29.30
C GLY A 109 4.03 -10.79 30.60
N LEU A 110 4.86 -11.85 30.57
CA LEU A 110 5.30 -12.58 31.77
C LEU A 110 6.17 -11.77 32.72
N ARG A 111 6.74 -10.63 32.27
CA ARG A 111 7.54 -9.72 33.10
C ARG A 111 6.72 -8.60 33.73
N LEU A 112 5.44 -8.44 33.35
CA LEU A 112 4.59 -7.34 33.80
C LEU A 112 3.65 -7.83 34.89
N ASP A 113 3.40 -6.98 35.88
CA ASP A 113 2.38 -7.18 36.91
C ASP A 113 1.59 -5.88 37.08
N PHE A 114 0.57 -5.73 36.23
CA PHE A 114 -0.31 -4.57 36.22
C PHE A 114 -1.13 -4.40 37.51
N VAL A 115 -1.15 -5.39 38.41
CA VAL A 115 -1.81 -5.23 39.71
C VAL A 115 -0.86 -4.57 40.70
N ALA A 116 0.41 -4.98 40.69
CA ALA A 116 1.41 -4.49 41.62
C ALA A 116 2.06 -3.16 41.22
N TYR A 117 2.28 -2.91 39.93
CA TYR A 117 3.12 -1.80 39.45
C TYR A 117 2.43 -0.81 38.52
N PHE A 118 1.13 -0.96 38.27
CA PHE A 118 0.40 -0.03 37.41
C PHE A 118 0.15 1.31 38.11
N ASP A 119 0.76 2.36 37.56
CA ASP A 119 0.54 3.75 37.96
C ASP A 119 0.01 4.55 36.77
N TRP A 120 -1.13 5.22 36.97
CA TRP A 120 -1.81 6.00 35.94
C TRP A 120 -0.97 7.20 35.45
N LEU A 121 -0.12 7.78 36.31
CA LEU A 121 0.61 8.99 35.98
C LEU A 121 1.73 8.74 34.94
N PRO A 122 2.66 7.78 35.14
CA PRO A 122 3.62 7.37 34.11
C PRO A 122 2.93 6.86 32.84
N VAL A 123 1.85 6.08 32.97
CA VAL A 123 1.12 5.53 31.82
C VAL A 123 0.56 6.63 30.92
N LEU A 124 -0.18 7.58 31.48
CA LEU A 124 -0.78 8.67 30.71
C LEU A 124 0.28 9.62 30.14
N SER A 125 1.29 9.98 30.95
CA SER A 125 2.34 10.90 30.49
C SER A 125 3.18 10.31 29.36
N ILE A 126 3.65 9.07 29.50
CA ILE A 126 4.44 8.40 28.45
C ILE A 126 3.60 8.18 27.20
N THR A 127 2.34 7.75 27.34
CA THR A 127 1.44 7.57 26.19
C THR A 127 1.22 8.90 25.45
N ALA A 128 0.93 9.98 26.18
CA ALA A 128 0.71 11.30 25.59
C ALA A 128 1.96 11.83 24.88
N VAL A 129 3.14 11.70 25.48
CA VAL A 129 4.41 12.13 24.89
C VAL A 129 4.77 11.27 23.68
N ALA A 130 4.64 9.95 23.77
CA ALA A 130 4.97 9.02 22.70
C ALA A 130 4.07 9.23 21.47
N MET A 131 2.75 9.31 21.68
CA MET A 131 1.80 9.55 20.59
C MET A 131 1.89 10.97 20.06
N GLY A 132 1.87 11.96 20.96
CA GLY A 132 1.88 13.39 20.61
C GLY A 132 3.16 13.81 19.89
N GLY A 133 4.32 13.37 20.39
CA GLY A 133 5.63 13.67 19.79
C GLY A 133 5.76 13.10 18.38
N LYS A 134 5.37 11.84 18.17
CA LYS A 134 5.39 11.20 16.85
C LYS A 134 4.40 11.84 15.88
N LEU A 135 3.17 12.05 16.33
CA LEU A 135 2.12 12.69 15.53
C LEU A 135 2.55 14.10 15.12
N PHE A 136 3.00 14.92 16.06
CA PHE A 136 3.42 16.29 15.81
C PHE A 136 4.66 16.35 14.90
N GLY A 137 5.70 15.57 15.19
CA GLY A 137 6.91 15.54 14.38
C GLY A 137 6.65 15.11 12.93
N ALA A 138 5.89 14.03 12.74
CA ALA A 138 5.52 13.56 11.41
C ALA A 138 4.58 14.55 10.69
N TRP A 139 3.63 15.16 11.41
CA TRP A 139 2.75 16.18 10.84
C TRP A 139 3.54 17.41 10.38
N VAL A 140 4.46 17.94 11.19
CA VAL A 140 5.32 19.07 10.81
C VAL A 140 6.20 18.71 9.61
N GLY A 141 6.83 17.54 9.61
CA GLY A 141 7.63 17.05 8.48
C GLY A 141 6.82 16.91 7.18
N ALA A 142 5.60 16.37 7.28
CA ALA A 142 4.68 16.29 6.16
C ALA A 142 4.20 17.66 5.69
N ARG A 143 4.03 18.63 6.58
CA ARG A 143 3.67 20.03 6.25
C ARG A 143 4.82 20.79 5.59
N ALA A 144 6.06 20.47 5.94
CA ALA A 144 7.26 21.01 5.32
C ALA A 144 7.53 20.38 3.95
N SER A 145 6.99 19.18 3.72
CA SER A 145 6.96 18.54 2.41
C SER A 145 5.78 19.10 1.60
N ALA A 146 5.83 19.05 0.26
CA ALA A 146 4.77 19.54 -0.65
C ALA A 146 3.46 18.73 -0.60
N ILE A 147 3.14 18.14 0.56
CA ILE A 147 1.96 17.32 0.81
C ILE A 147 0.79 18.22 1.23
N PRO A 148 -0.43 18.01 0.68
CA PRO A 148 -1.59 18.81 1.05
C PRO A 148 -1.91 18.73 2.55
N ARG A 149 -2.35 19.85 3.14
CA ARG A 149 -2.67 19.98 4.59
C ARG A 149 -3.59 18.89 5.12
N ARG A 150 -4.56 18.47 4.29
CA ARG A 150 -5.54 17.41 4.58
C ARG A 150 -4.91 16.02 4.68
N ASP A 151 -3.78 15.80 4.01
CA ASP A 151 -3.06 14.52 3.98
C ASP A 151 -2.00 14.48 5.07
N SER A 152 -1.42 15.63 5.44
CA SER A 152 -0.37 15.72 6.47
C SER A 152 -0.80 15.17 7.83
N PHE A 153 -2.06 15.37 8.23
CA PHE A 153 -2.56 14.85 9.52
C PHE A 153 -2.71 13.33 9.50
N ALA A 154 -3.26 12.77 8.41
CA ALA A 154 -3.36 11.32 8.21
C ALA A 154 -1.98 10.65 8.24
N ILE A 155 -0.98 11.28 7.59
CA ILE A 155 0.42 10.82 7.67
C ILE A 155 0.90 10.83 9.11
N GLY A 156 0.67 11.90 9.87
CA GLY A 156 1.05 11.96 11.27
C GLY A 156 0.47 10.80 12.11
N MET A 157 -0.78 10.40 11.89
CA MET A 157 -1.38 9.26 12.60
C MET A 157 -0.78 7.91 12.20
N VAL A 158 -0.38 7.74 10.94
CA VAL A 158 0.29 6.50 10.47
C VAL A 158 1.67 6.31 11.12
N PHE A 159 2.27 7.37 11.67
CA PHE A 159 3.55 7.32 12.39
C PHE A 159 3.42 7.08 13.90
N ILE A 160 2.20 7.07 14.45
CA ILE A 160 1.95 6.76 15.87
C ILE A 160 2.33 5.32 16.24
N PRO A 161 1.97 4.27 15.45
CA PRO A 161 2.27 2.89 15.82
C PRO A 161 3.77 2.70 16.11
N GLY A 162 4.02 1.94 17.15
CA GLY A 162 5.34 1.58 17.64
C GLY A 162 5.16 0.58 18.77
N GLY A 163 6.20 -0.18 19.08
CA GLY A 163 6.13 -1.09 20.21
C GLY A 163 7.25 -2.10 20.24
N ALA A 164 7.64 -2.67 19.10
CA ALA A 164 8.71 -3.66 19.11
C ALA A 164 10.05 -3.06 19.57
N MET A 165 10.44 -1.92 19.00
CA MET A 165 11.72 -1.28 19.33
C MET A 165 11.66 -0.54 20.67
N GLU A 166 10.55 0.11 20.99
CA GLU A 166 10.35 0.83 22.24
C GLU A 166 10.37 -0.11 23.44
N ILE A 167 9.67 -1.25 23.35
CA ILE A 167 9.67 -2.25 24.40
C ILE A 167 11.06 -2.90 24.50
N LEU A 168 11.72 -3.19 23.38
CA LEU A 168 13.06 -3.78 23.39
C LEU A 168 14.09 -2.87 24.08
N ILE A 169 14.09 -1.57 23.77
CA ILE A 169 14.92 -0.58 24.45
C ILE A 169 14.51 -0.48 25.93
N GLY A 170 13.22 -0.53 26.24
CA GLY A 170 12.70 -0.56 27.60
C GLY A 170 13.21 -1.76 28.41
N VAL A 171 13.23 -2.96 27.83
CA VAL A 171 13.76 -4.17 28.47
C VAL A 171 15.23 -3.99 28.82
N LEU A 172 16.04 -3.50 27.87
CA LEU A 172 17.46 -3.24 28.11
C LEU A 172 17.66 -2.19 29.20
N ALA A 173 16.89 -1.09 29.15
CA ALA A 173 16.96 -0.04 30.16
C ALA A 173 16.59 -0.57 31.56
N LEU A 174 15.61 -1.46 31.65
CA LEU A 174 15.22 -2.13 32.90
C LEU A 174 16.33 -3.06 33.41
N GLU A 175 16.94 -3.84 32.52
CA GLU A 175 18.06 -4.75 32.85
C GLU A 175 19.31 -3.99 33.32
N PHE A 176 19.57 -2.81 32.75
CA PHE A 176 20.63 -1.91 33.22
C PHE A 176 20.25 -1.08 34.45
N GLY A 177 19.02 -1.22 34.97
CA GLY A 177 18.52 -0.45 36.11
C GLY A 177 18.34 1.04 35.84
N LEU A 178 18.26 1.46 34.56
CA LEU A 178 18.02 2.84 34.15
C LEU A 178 16.56 3.26 34.35
N ILE A 179 15.65 2.30 34.26
CA ILE A 179 14.22 2.49 34.53
C ILE A 179 13.75 1.44 35.53
N ASN A 180 12.66 1.74 36.24
CA ASN A 180 11.99 0.78 37.12
C ASN A 180 10.84 0.07 36.38
N LEU A 181 10.24 -0.92 37.06
CA LEU A 181 9.17 -1.73 36.48
C LEU A 181 7.90 -0.91 36.18
N VAL A 182 7.59 0.11 36.99
CA VAL A 182 6.47 1.03 36.78
C VAL A 182 6.60 1.78 35.44
N VAL A 183 7.80 2.32 35.16
CA VAL A 183 8.08 3.01 33.88
C VAL A 183 8.09 2.02 32.72
N PHE A 184 8.62 0.81 32.92
CA PHE A 184 8.61 -0.23 31.89
C PHE A 184 7.19 -0.64 31.50
N GLU A 185 6.30 -0.87 32.47
CA GLU A 185 4.89 -1.15 32.23
C GLU A 185 4.20 -0.03 31.46
N ALA A 186 4.46 1.23 31.84
CA ALA A 186 3.92 2.39 31.14
C ALA A 186 4.37 2.47 29.66
N ILE A 187 5.62 2.10 29.35
CA ILE A 187 6.12 2.01 27.97
C ILE A 187 5.37 0.92 27.19
N VAL A 188 5.16 -0.26 27.80
CA VAL A 188 4.41 -1.36 27.14
C VAL A 188 2.96 -0.97 26.89
N VAL A 189 2.28 -0.36 27.87
CA VAL A 189 0.91 0.11 27.71
C VAL A 189 0.82 1.16 26.61
N ALA A 190 1.73 2.14 26.58
CA ALA A 190 1.78 3.15 25.53
C ALA A 190 1.93 2.53 24.13
N ALA A 191 2.78 1.51 23.97
CA ALA A 191 2.97 0.78 22.72
C ALA A 191 1.71 0.05 22.24
N VAL A 192 1.02 -0.65 23.16
CA VAL A 192 -0.22 -1.37 22.84
C VAL A 192 -1.36 -0.41 22.52
N VAL A 193 -1.57 0.61 23.36
CA VAL A 193 -2.64 1.61 23.20
C VAL A 193 -2.46 2.39 21.90
N SER A 194 -1.25 2.86 21.62
CA SER A 194 -0.95 3.59 20.37
C SER A 194 -1.24 2.74 19.13
N SER A 195 -0.89 1.45 19.14
CA SER A 195 -1.15 0.53 18.03
C SER A 195 -2.64 0.26 17.81
N ILE A 196 -3.43 0.13 18.89
CA ILE A 196 -4.89 -0.08 18.81
C ILE A 196 -5.60 1.18 18.32
N LEU A 197 -5.20 2.37 18.80
CA LEU A 197 -5.89 3.63 18.51
C LEU A 197 -5.72 4.10 17.06
N VAL A 198 -4.66 3.69 16.38
CA VAL A 198 -4.35 4.20 15.02
C VAL A 198 -5.39 3.79 13.98
N GLY A 199 -5.98 2.59 14.08
CA GLY A 199 -7.03 2.15 13.16
C GLY A 199 -8.25 3.08 13.16
N PRO A 200 -8.91 3.29 14.34
CA PRO A 200 -10.00 4.25 14.49
C PRO A 200 -9.60 5.68 14.12
N LEU A 201 -8.45 6.17 14.60
CA LEU A 201 -7.97 7.53 14.33
C LEU A 201 -7.75 7.79 12.84
N LEU A 202 -7.12 6.84 12.13
CA LEU A 202 -6.92 6.92 10.69
C LEU A 202 -8.26 6.93 9.95
N THR A 203 -9.20 6.06 10.35
CA THR A 203 -10.54 5.99 9.75
C THR A 203 -11.27 7.32 9.87
N LEU A 204 -11.30 7.91 11.07
CA LEU A 204 -11.89 9.23 11.31
C LEU A 204 -11.27 10.31 10.43
N SER A 205 -9.95 10.30 10.28
CA SER A 205 -9.25 11.27 9.43
C SER A 205 -9.57 11.14 7.94
N LEU A 206 -9.85 9.92 7.48
CA LEU A 206 -10.21 9.65 6.10
C LEU A 206 -11.69 9.95 5.83
N GLN A 207 -12.57 9.77 6.82
CA GLN A 207 -14.00 10.10 6.74
C GLN A 207 -14.23 11.62 6.63
N LEU A 208 -13.36 12.45 7.21
CA LEU A 208 -13.41 13.90 7.03
C LEU A 208 -13.11 14.38 5.60
N ARG A 209 -12.79 13.48 4.66
CA ARG A 209 -12.62 13.83 3.24
C ARG A 209 -13.98 13.93 2.55
N ARG A 210 -14.25 15.07 1.90
CA ARG A 210 -15.41 15.25 1.02
C ARG A 210 -15.55 14.06 0.07
N ALA A 211 -16.74 13.46 0.03
CA ALA A 211 -17.05 12.33 -0.83
C ALA A 211 -16.71 12.66 -2.30
N PHE A 212 -15.76 11.91 -2.87
CA PHE A 212 -15.37 12.04 -4.26
C PHE A 212 -16.58 11.76 -5.17
N ASN A 213 -16.84 12.64 -6.12
CA ASN A 213 -17.96 12.51 -7.04
C ASN A 213 -17.47 12.07 -8.43
N ALA A 214 -17.28 10.76 -8.61
CA ALA A 214 -16.83 10.21 -9.89
C ALA A 214 -17.76 10.62 -11.05
N LEU A 215 -19.07 10.73 -10.81
CA LEU A 215 -20.07 11.15 -11.82
C LEU A 215 -19.75 12.46 -12.52
N LYS A 216 -18.99 13.36 -11.88
CA LYS A 216 -18.55 14.61 -12.50
C LYS A 216 -17.72 14.37 -13.77
N TYR A 217 -17.01 13.25 -13.82
CA TYR A 217 -16.06 12.90 -14.88
C TYR A 217 -16.60 11.83 -15.85
N LEU A 218 -17.83 11.34 -15.63
CA LEU A 218 -18.44 10.37 -16.53
C LEU A 218 -18.92 11.07 -17.79
N PHE A 219 -18.35 10.68 -18.92
CA PHE A 219 -18.76 11.18 -20.23
C PHE A 219 -19.88 10.31 -20.78
N SER A 220 -21.10 10.65 -20.37
CA SER A 220 -22.30 9.83 -20.61
C SER A 220 -22.60 9.67 -22.10
N ASP A 221 -22.27 10.67 -22.91
CA ASP A 221 -22.47 10.66 -24.37
C ASP A 221 -21.61 9.64 -25.11
N ALA A 222 -20.42 9.36 -24.59
CA ALA A 222 -19.46 8.42 -25.17
C ALA A 222 -19.65 6.96 -24.70
N VAL A 223 -20.80 6.61 -24.11
CA VAL A 223 -21.05 5.25 -23.61
C VAL A 223 -21.42 4.33 -24.77
N VAL A 224 -20.66 3.24 -24.94
CA VAL A 224 -20.84 2.28 -26.03
C VAL A 224 -21.61 1.05 -25.53
N PHE A 225 -22.91 0.98 -25.84
CA PHE A 225 -23.79 -0.08 -25.32
C PHE A 225 -23.43 -1.49 -25.81
N ASN A 226 -22.83 -1.60 -27.00
CA ASN A 226 -22.40 -2.88 -27.57
C ASN A 226 -21.07 -2.70 -28.30
N LEU A 227 -19.98 -3.09 -27.65
CA LEU A 227 -18.64 -3.12 -28.24
C LEU A 227 -18.57 -4.22 -29.31
N ALA A 228 -18.11 -3.86 -30.50
CA ALA A 228 -17.99 -4.75 -31.64
C ALA A 228 -16.68 -5.55 -31.63
N GLY A 229 -15.62 -5.02 -31.04
CA GLY A 229 -14.28 -5.58 -31.01
C GLY A 229 -14.18 -6.93 -30.31
N ASP A 230 -13.32 -7.80 -30.84
CA ASP A 230 -12.97 -9.12 -30.30
C ASP A 230 -11.68 -9.10 -29.47
N THR A 231 -10.91 -8.01 -29.56
CA THR A 231 -9.64 -7.87 -28.85
C THR A 231 -9.63 -6.66 -27.89
N PRO A 232 -8.77 -6.67 -26.85
CA PRO A 232 -8.60 -5.53 -25.96
C PRO A 232 -8.36 -4.21 -26.69
N LEU A 233 -7.50 -4.24 -27.72
CA LEU A 233 -7.12 -3.04 -28.47
C LEU A 233 -8.26 -2.50 -29.34
N GLU A 234 -9.10 -3.36 -29.91
CA GLU A 234 -10.29 -2.94 -30.66
C GLU A 234 -11.31 -2.28 -29.74
N ALA A 235 -11.58 -2.87 -28.57
CA ALA A 235 -12.49 -2.29 -27.59
C ALA A 235 -11.99 -0.95 -27.03
N ILE A 236 -10.68 -0.83 -26.77
CA ILE A 236 -10.05 0.46 -26.43
C ILE A 236 -10.24 1.45 -27.58
N GLY A 237 -10.03 1.01 -28.83
CA GLY A 237 -10.24 1.79 -30.04
C GLY A 237 -11.63 2.40 -30.15
N GLU A 238 -12.67 1.59 -29.96
CA GLU A 238 -14.07 2.04 -29.98
C GLU A 238 -14.37 3.09 -28.90
N LEU A 239 -13.88 2.89 -27.67
CA LEU A 239 -14.10 3.83 -26.57
C LEU A 239 -13.35 5.15 -26.79
N CYS A 240 -12.11 5.09 -27.28
CA CYS A 240 -11.34 6.27 -27.66
C CYS A 240 -12.00 7.03 -28.81
N GLY A 241 -12.51 6.32 -29.83
CA GLY A 241 -13.28 6.89 -30.92
C GLY A 241 -14.51 7.63 -30.42
N SER A 242 -15.30 6.98 -29.57
CA SER A 242 -16.52 7.58 -29.01
C SER A 242 -16.25 8.82 -28.15
N ILE A 243 -15.12 8.92 -27.46
CA ILE A 243 -14.72 10.14 -26.75
C ILE A 243 -14.33 11.25 -27.76
N SER A 244 -13.62 10.90 -28.83
CA SER A 244 -13.08 11.86 -29.78
C SER A 244 -14.11 12.57 -30.65
N ASP A 245 -15.34 12.05 -30.73
CA ASP A 245 -16.47 12.66 -31.45
C ASP A 245 -16.95 13.98 -30.82
N HIS A 246 -16.42 14.34 -29.64
CA HIS A 246 -16.84 15.51 -28.88
C HIS A 246 -15.78 16.61 -28.85
N GLU A 247 -16.26 17.87 -28.87
CA GLU A 247 -15.40 19.05 -28.87
C GLU A 247 -14.55 19.14 -27.59
N GLY A 248 -13.27 19.47 -27.75
CA GLY A 248 -12.31 19.60 -26.64
C GLY A 248 -11.75 18.26 -26.13
N MET A 249 -12.04 17.14 -26.79
CA MET A 249 -11.46 15.83 -26.47
C MET A 249 -10.23 15.51 -27.34
N PRO A 250 -9.29 14.68 -26.85
CA PRO A 250 -8.16 14.22 -27.64
C PRO A 250 -8.61 13.39 -28.85
N SER A 251 -7.81 13.39 -29.91
CA SER A 251 -8.09 12.52 -31.06
C SER A 251 -8.07 11.04 -30.66
N ALA A 252 -8.85 10.22 -31.37
CA ALA A 252 -8.84 8.76 -31.17
C ALA A 252 -7.43 8.17 -31.30
N ALA A 253 -6.65 8.65 -32.28
CA ALA A 253 -5.28 8.18 -32.49
C ALA A 253 -4.37 8.44 -31.28
N GLN A 254 -4.43 9.63 -30.70
CA GLN A 254 -3.62 9.99 -29.52
C GLN A 254 -4.03 9.19 -28.28
N SER A 255 -5.32 9.15 -27.97
CA SER A 255 -5.85 8.45 -26.80
C SER A 255 -5.60 6.93 -26.90
N CYS A 256 -5.84 6.31 -28.06
CA CYS A 256 -5.52 4.90 -28.30
C CYS A 256 -4.03 4.60 -28.11
N ALA A 257 -3.14 5.42 -28.67
CA ALA A 257 -1.71 5.20 -28.57
C ALA A 257 -1.24 5.25 -27.11
N ALA A 258 -1.71 6.23 -26.34
CA ALA A 258 -1.35 6.37 -24.92
C ALA A 258 -1.84 5.19 -24.07
N VAL A 259 -3.08 4.74 -24.28
CA VAL A 259 -3.67 3.62 -23.55
C VAL A 259 -2.99 2.30 -23.92
N ARG A 260 -2.74 2.08 -25.21
CA ARG A 260 -2.07 0.87 -25.71
C ARG A 260 -0.67 0.71 -25.12
N LEU A 261 0.11 1.80 -25.04
CA LEU A 261 1.45 1.77 -24.48
C LEU A 261 1.44 1.32 -23.01
N ARG A 262 0.39 1.66 -22.25
CA ARG A 262 0.19 1.14 -20.88
C ARG A 262 -0.23 -0.33 -20.93
N GLU A 263 -1.25 -0.65 -21.72
CA GLU A 263 -1.87 -1.99 -21.76
C GLU A 263 -0.86 -3.09 -22.14
N GLU A 264 0.10 -2.80 -23.01
CA GLU A 264 1.15 -3.74 -23.42
C GLU A 264 2.15 -4.05 -22.29
N VAL A 265 2.40 -3.12 -21.36
CA VAL A 265 3.31 -3.34 -20.22
C VAL A 265 2.67 -4.27 -19.19
N MET A 266 1.38 -4.07 -18.94
CA MET A 266 0.59 -4.88 -18.03
C MET A 266 -0.88 -4.73 -18.43
N GLY A 267 -1.62 -5.82 -18.49
CA GLY A 267 -3.06 -5.77 -18.73
C GLY A 267 -3.81 -5.00 -17.64
N THR A 268 -4.97 -4.48 -17.97
CA THR A 268 -5.89 -3.77 -17.04
C THR A 268 -7.17 -4.54 -16.75
N GLY A 269 -7.22 -5.82 -17.14
CA GLY A 269 -8.24 -6.76 -16.71
C GLY A 269 -8.18 -6.97 -15.20
N ILE A 270 -9.33 -6.89 -14.55
CA ILE A 270 -9.53 -7.21 -13.13
C ILE A 270 -10.59 -8.31 -13.01
N GLU A 271 -10.83 -8.80 -11.80
CA GLU A 271 -11.82 -9.85 -11.54
C GLU A 271 -13.25 -9.43 -11.93
N HIS A 272 -14.10 -10.44 -12.10
CA HIS A 272 -15.52 -10.32 -12.41
C HIS A 272 -15.84 -9.79 -13.81
N GLY A 273 -14.94 -10.03 -14.78
CA GLY A 273 -15.16 -9.68 -16.19
C GLY A 273 -15.16 -8.17 -16.45
N ILE A 274 -14.27 -7.44 -15.77
CA ILE A 274 -14.13 -5.98 -15.87
C ILE A 274 -12.71 -5.66 -16.36
N ALA A 275 -12.58 -4.68 -17.25
CA ALA A 275 -11.28 -4.05 -17.55
C ALA A 275 -11.37 -2.54 -17.34
N ILE A 276 -10.28 -1.94 -16.86
CA ILE A 276 -10.19 -0.49 -16.65
C ILE A 276 -8.94 0.08 -17.34
N PRO A 277 -8.91 0.09 -18.70
CA PRO A 277 -7.82 0.70 -19.44
C PRO A 277 -7.73 2.20 -19.12
N HIS A 278 -6.52 2.69 -18.89
CA HIS A 278 -6.30 4.06 -18.45
C HIS A 278 -5.00 4.67 -18.95
N ALA A 279 -5.03 5.98 -19.23
CA ALA A 279 -3.86 6.74 -19.66
C ALA A 279 -3.88 8.17 -19.14
N ARG A 280 -2.70 8.80 -19.12
CA ARG A 280 -2.54 10.23 -18.86
C ARG A 280 -2.36 10.97 -20.19
N MET A 281 -3.04 12.10 -20.33
CA MET A 281 -3.12 12.91 -21.54
C MET A 281 -2.88 14.39 -21.19
N PRO A 282 -1.75 14.99 -21.58
CA PRO A 282 -1.42 16.39 -21.28
C PRO A 282 -2.45 17.41 -21.80
N GLU A 283 -3.18 17.07 -22.86
CA GLU A 283 -4.15 17.95 -23.52
C GLU A 283 -5.47 18.08 -22.74
N LEU A 284 -5.73 17.18 -21.79
CA LEU A 284 -6.95 17.22 -20.99
C LEU A 284 -6.87 18.27 -19.90
N SER A 285 -7.92 19.09 -19.79
CA SER A 285 -8.09 20.05 -18.68
C SER A 285 -8.68 19.41 -17.41
N GLN A 286 -9.37 18.28 -17.55
CA GLN A 286 -9.96 17.50 -16.47
C GLN A 286 -10.04 16.02 -16.84
N PRO A 287 -10.11 15.11 -15.86
CA PRO A 287 -10.36 13.70 -16.13
C PRO A 287 -11.66 13.46 -16.88
N VAL A 288 -11.65 12.46 -17.74
CA VAL A 288 -12.86 11.92 -18.37
C VAL A 288 -12.80 10.41 -18.31
N PHE A 289 -13.95 9.78 -18.12
CA PHE A 289 -14.06 8.35 -18.31
C PHE A 289 -15.37 8.00 -18.98
N THR A 290 -15.34 6.92 -19.75
CA THR A 290 -16.54 6.32 -20.35
C THR A 290 -16.47 4.81 -20.16
N PHE A 291 -17.50 4.10 -20.59
CA PHE A 291 -17.51 2.65 -20.56
C PHE A 291 -18.29 2.06 -21.72
N GLY A 292 -18.00 0.79 -21.98
CA GLY A 292 -18.74 -0.01 -22.93
C GLY A 292 -18.98 -1.43 -22.44
N HIS A 293 -19.92 -2.08 -23.12
CA HIS A 293 -20.32 -3.45 -22.81
C HIS A 293 -20.10 -4.36 -24.02
N SER A 294 -19.35 -5.44 -23.82
CA SER A 294 -19.21 -6.53 -24.79
C SER A 294 -20.11 -7.69 -24.38
N ARG A 295 -21.15 -7.98 -25.19
CA ARG A 295 -22.09 -9.07 -24.92
C ARG A 295 -21.43 -10.45 -24.99
N LYS A 296 -20.54 -10.63 -25.98
CA LYS A 296 -19.75 -11.84 -26.20
C LYS A 296 -18.69 -12.05 -25.11
N GLY A 297 -18.14 -10.95 -24.59
CA GLY A 297 -16.97 -10.98 -23.72
C GLY A 297 -15.67 -10.99 -24.53
N ILE A 298 -14.63 -10.38 -23.99
CA ILE A 298 -13.32 -10.22 -24.63
C ILE A 298 -12.28 -10.88 -23.75
N GLU A 299 -11.40 -11.69 -24.32
CA GLU A 299 -10.28 -12.29 -23.59
C GLU A 299 -9.26 -11.20 -23.24
N TRP A 300 -9.09 -10.94 -21.94
CA TRP A 300 -8.29 -9.82 -21.41
C TRP A 300 -7.30 -10.26 -20.33
N ASN A 301 -7.01 -11.57 -20.22
CA ASN A 301 -6.04 -12.10 -19.27
C ASN A 301 -6.32 -11.67 -17.80
N THR A 302 -7.58 -11.76 -17.39
CA THR A 302 -8.05 -11.45 -16.03
C THR A 302 -7.50 -12.48 -15.02
N SER A 303 -7.34 -12.09 -13.76
CA SER A 303 -6.80 -12.98 -12.72
C SER A 303 -7.71 -14.18 -12.40
N ASP A 304 -9.01 -14.07 -12.67
CA ASP A 304 -10.01 -15.13 -12.51
C ASP A 304 -10.27 -15.92 -13.80
N GLY A 305 -9.64 -15.55 -14.92
CA GLY A 305 -9.81 -16.18 -16.23
C GLY A 305 -11.19 -15.97 -16.86
N LEU A 306 -12.01 -15.04 -16.35
CA LEU A 306 -13.31 -14.71 -16.95
C LEU A 306 -13.15 -13.70 -18.09
N PRO A 307 -13.90 -13.86 -19.19
CA PRO A 307 -13.88 -12.88 -20.28
C PRO A 307 -14.46 -11.54 -19.80
N VAL A 308 -13.84 -10.46 -20.23
CA VAL A 308 -14.25 -9.09 -19.89
C VAL A 308 -15.49 -8.71 -20.66
N LYS A 309 -16.56 -8.34 -19.93
CA LYS A 309 -17.81 -7.85 -20.51
C LYS A 309 -18.02 -6.37 -20.32
N LEU A 310 -17.41 -5.75 -19.31
CA LEU A 310 -17.51 -4.32 -19.05
C LEU A 310 -16.12 -3.69 -19.12
N VAL A 311 -15.95 -2.68 -19.99
CA VAL A 311 -14.68 -1.99 -20.20
C VAL A 311 -14.86 -0.53 -19.84
N PHE A 312 -14.05 -0.01 -18.91
CA PHE A 312 -14.10 1.38 -18.43
C PHE A 312 -12.81 2.11 -18.83
N LEU A 313 -12.91 3.01 -19.81
CA LEU A 313 -11.77 3.81 -20.26
C LEU A 313 -11.63 5.07 -19.41
N ILE A 314 -10.47 5.28 -18.78
CA ILE A 314 -10.17 6.48 -17.98
C ILE A 314 -9.03 7.27 -18.62
N LEU A 315 -9.26 8.53 -18.96
CA LEU A 315 -8.23 9.46 -19.43
C LEU A 315 -8.09 10.62 -18.43
N THR A 316 -6.88 10.92 -17.98
CA THR A 316 -6.63 11.99 -16.99
C THR A 316 -5.57 12.99 -17.45
N PRO A 317 -5.61 14.26 -17.02
CA PRO A 317 -4.55 15.23 -17.28
C PRO A 317 -3.17 14.75 -16.78
N ASP A 318 -2.10 15.25 -17.39
CA ASP A 318 -0.74 15.15 -16.85
C ASP A 318 -0.19 16.57 -16.59
N PRO A 319 0.08 16.98 -15.33
CA PRO A 319 0.03 16.18 -14.10
C PRO A 319 -1.39 15.92 -13.57
N ASP A 320 -1.65 14.69 -13.11
CA ASP A 320 -2.89 14.29 -12.44
C ASP A 320 -2.92 14.84 -11.01
N LYS A 321 -3.36 16.09 -10.87
CA LYS A 321 -3.51 16.75 -9.58
C LYS A 321 -4.51 16.01 -8.70
N ASP A 322 -4.15 15.74 -7.45
CA ASP A 322 -4.99 15.05 -6.45
C ASP A 322 -5.26 13.55 -6.73
N ASP A 323 -4.45 12.86 -7.55
CA ASP A 323 -4.61 11.42 -7.85
C ASP A 323 -6.03 11.06 -8.32
N LEU A 324 -6.62 11.89 -9.20
CA LEU A 324 -8.00 11.71 -9.63
C LEU A 324 -8.18 10.40 -10.41
N GLN A 325 -7.17 9.96 -11.17
CA GLN A 325 -7.19 8.68 -11.86
C GLN A 325 -7.46 7.52 -10.90
N VAL A 326 -6.72 7.48 -9.79
CA VAL A 326 -6.85 6.43 -8.75
C VAL A 326 -8.19 6.54 -8.04
N LYS A 327 -8.68 7.77 -7.77
CA LYS A 327 -9.99 7.98 -7.14
C LYS A 327 -11.15 7.53 -8.03
N ILE A 328 -11.08 7.78 -9.34
CA ILE A 328 -12.07 7.29 -10.32
C ILE A 328 -12.04 5.76 -10.35
N LEU A 329 -10.86 5.16 -10.54
CA LEU A 329 -10.69 3.71 -10.58
C LEU A 329 -11.24 3.05 -9.32
N ALA A 330 -10.89 3.55 -8.13
CA ALA A 330 -11.40 3.03 -6.86
C ALA A 330 -12.93 3.18 -6.73
N SER A 331 -13.53 4.25 -7.27
CA SER A 331 -14.98 4.42 -7.28
C SER A 331 -15.67 3.41 -8.20
N ILE A 332 -15.12 3.19 -9.39
CA ILE A 332 -15.64 2.23 -10.37
C ILE A 332 -15.53 0.81 -9.81
N ALA A 333 -14.34 0.39 -9.39
CA ALA A 333 -14.08 -0.95 -8.87
C ALA A 333 -15.00 -1.32 -7.71
N ARG A 334 -15.18 -0.41 -6.73
CA ARG A 334 -16.08 -0.66 -5.59
C ARG A 334 -17.55 -0.75 -5.96
N VAL A 335 -18.02 0.11 -6.86
CA VAL A 335 -19.42 0.04 -7.34
C VAL A 335 -19.66 -1.28 -8.06
N LEU A 336 -18.68 -1.73 -8.84
CA LEU A 336 -18.75 -2.96 -9.59
C LEU A 336 -18.43 -4.20 -8.75
N GLU A 337 -18.01 -4.07 -7.49
CA GLU A 337 -17.88 -5.19 -6.55
C GLU A 337 -19.26 -5.79 -6.20
N ASP A 338 -20.31 -4.96 -6.23
CA ASP A 338 -21.70 -5.41 -6.06
C ASP A 338 -22.20 -6.17 -7.30
N GLU A 339 -22.40 -7.48 -7.13
CA GLU A 339 -22.89 -8.39 -8.17
C GLU A 339 -24.24 -7.95 -8.76
N LYS A 340 -25.12 -7.33 -7.96
CA LYS A 340 -26.43 -6.85 -8.45
C LYS A 340 -26.27 -5.73 -9.46
N ILE A 341 -25.30 -4.83 -9.24
CA ILE A 341 -25.00 -3.74 -10.17
C ILE A 341 -24.42 -4.31 -11.46
N ARG A 342 -23.44 -5.23 -11.37
CA ARG A 342 -22.86 -5.89 -12.55
C ARG A 342 -23.95 -6.58 -13.38
N LYS A 343 -24.78 -7.41 -12.76
CA LYS A 343 -25.89 -8.10 -13.45
C LYS A 343 -26.88 -7.10 -14.06
N GLY A 344 -27.22 -6.04 -13.35
CA GLY A 344 -28.10 -4.98 -13.86
C GLY A 344 -27.55 -4.29 -15.11
N MET A 345 -26.25 -3.99 -15.14
CA MET A 345 -25.58 -3.41 -16.32
C MET A 345 -25.57 -4.41 -17.49
N LEU A 346 -25.23 -5.68 -17.25
CA LEU A 346 -25.17 -6.72 -18.28
C LEU A 346 -26.54 -7.08 -18.86
N GLN A 347 -27.62 -6.93 -18.08
CA GLN A 347 -29.00 -7.22 -18.49
C GLN A 347 -29.73 -5.99 -19.06
N ALA A 348 -29.09 -4.82 -19.08
CA ALA A 348 -29.68 -3.61 -19.63
C ALA A 348 -30.04 -3.80 -21.11
N LYS A 349 -31.22 -3.30 -21.52
CA LYS A 349 -31.76 -3.45 -22.87
C LYS A 349 -31.28 -2.37 -23.83
N ASN A 350 -30.89 -1.22 -23.31
CA ASN A 350 -30.40 -0.07 -24.08
C ASN A 350 -29.36 0.72 -23.28
N ARG A 351 -28.75 1.69 -23.95
CA ARG A 351 -27.70 2.56 -23.40
C ARG A 351 -28.20 3.33 -22.18
N GLU A 352 -29.42 3.83 -22.23
CA GLU A 352 -30.04 4.64 -21.19
C GLU A 352 -30.20 3.84 -19.89
N GLN A 353 -30.72 2.62 -19.97
CA GLN A 353 -30.90 1.74 -18.82
C GLN A 353 -29.54 1.34 -18.21
N MET A 354 -28.53 1.08 -19.04
CA MET A 354 -27.19 0.73 -18.56
C MET A 354 -26.56 1.91 -17.81
N LEU A 355 -26.68 3.11 -18.37
CA LEU A 355 -26.21 4.35 -17.76
C LEU A 355 -26.95 4.65 -16.46
N GLU A 356 -28.27 4.43 -16.40
CA GLU A 356 -29.08 4.63 -15.20
C GLU A 356 -28.62 3.72 -14.05
N VAL A 357 -28.45 2.42 -14.31
CA VAL A 357 -27.98 1.45 -13.30
C VAL A 357 -26.64 1.89 -12.71
N PHE A 358 -25.68 2.22 -13.57
CA PHE A 358 -24.34 2.59 -13.14
C PHE A 358 -24.30 3.94 -12.41
N THR A 359 -25.01 4.95 -12.95
CA THR A 359 -25.03 6.28 -12.34
C THR A 359 -25.77 6.30 -11.00
N ALA A 360 -26.86 5.55 -10.86
CA ALA A 360 -27.55 5.36 -9.59
C ALA A 360 -26.62 4.72 -8.54
N ALA A 361 -25.82 3.73 -8.94
CA ALA A 361 -24.86 3.08 -8.06
C ALA A 361 -23.73 4.02 -7.61
N LEU A 362 -23.18 4.84 -8.52
CA LEU A 362 -22.19 5.87 -8.16
C LEU A 362 -22.78 6.94 -7.22
N ARG A 363 -24.04 7.37 -7.42
CA ARG A 363 -24.72 8.30 -6.49
C ARG A 363 -24.84 7.68 -5.09
N ARG A 364 -25.19 6.38 -5.02
CA ARG A 364 -25.30 5.64 -3.76
C ARG A 364 -23.96 5.51 -3.04
N ASP A 365 -22.87 5.14 -3.72
CA ASP A 365 -21.52 5.09 -3.10
C ASP A 365 -21.14 6.47 -2.52
N ARG A 366 -21.36 7.54 -3.27
CA ARG A 366 -21.10 8.91 -2.80
C ARG A 366 -21.91 9.27 -1.56
N MET A 367 -23.21 8.97 -1.54
CA MET A 367 -24.07 9.25 -0.37
C MET A 367 -23.65 8.46 0.86
N MET A 368 -23.29 7.18 0.70
CA MET A 368 -22.82 6.36 1.81
C MET A 368 -21.50 6.90 2.39
N ARG A 369 -20.62 7.47 1.56
CA ARG A 369 -19.38 8.12 2.02
C ARG A 369 -19.59 9.51 2.60
N ALA A 370 -20.64 10.22 2.20
CA ALA A 370 -20.95 11.51 2.79
C ALA A 370 -21.58 11.38 4.20
N ARG A 371 -22.12 10.19 4.53
CA ARG A 371 -22.73 9.88 5.83
C ARG A 371 -21.80 9.16 6.81
N ARG A 372 -20.71 8.58 6.31
CA ARG A 372 -19.64 7.97 7.11
C ARG A 372 -18.59 9.03 7.40
#